data_AF-A0A3D5ZCJ1-F1
#
_entry.id   AF-A0A3D5ZCJ1-F1
#
_cell.length_a   1.000
_cell.length_b   1.000
_cell.length_c   1.000
_cell.angle_alpha   90.00
_cell.angle_beta   90.00
_cell.angle_gamma   90.00
#
_symmetry.space_group_name_H-M   'P 1'
#
loop_
_entity.id
_entity.type
_entity.pdbx_description
1 polymer ?
#
loop_
_entity_poly.entity_id
_entity_poly.type
_entity_poly.pdbx_seq_one_letter_code
_entity_poly.pdbx_strand_id
1 'polypeptide(L)'
;MNAQATISWRNRLDKILYFFPFQLLFLQLKRNYLLLSFWLLLFAFVLDGIGSKYGISHLFLYPEYRGCNDSIAYSLLGFSIGGFIVSYNLYTYIMHSHRFPFLATLDKPLYKFSINNFIIPLTFILVYYWSSYQFQVDNELVPQKEAFLNLLSFTLGVFLMAGFSSVYFRLTNKNIRTFTEKVREEGKEESLASSALQKPSSWEDLEKRTEDWRVDTYIFSFRRVLLARSIKHYPREVLEKVLAQHHVNASLFELMIIISFILVGLFREHLVFEIPAASSAVLFFTVLVMLFSAI
;
A
#
# COMPACT_ATOMS: atom_id res chain seq x y z
N MET A 1 -13.23 -46.38 -0.21
CA MET A 1 -12.14 -46.27 -1.22
C MET A 1 -12.03 -44.80 -1.61
N ASN A 2 -10.96 -44.14 -1.19
CA ASN A 2 -10.71 -42.71 -1.40
C ASN A 2 -10.24 -42.46 -2.83
N ALA A 3 -11.09 -41.87 -3.67
CA ALA A 3 -10.67 -41.33 -4.96
C ALA A 3 -9.94 -40.00 -4.70
N GLN A 4 -8.60 -40.04 -4.66
CA GLN A 4 -7.78 -38.83 -4.77
C GLN A 4 -8.05 -38.21 -6.14
N ALA A 5 -8.86 -37.16 -6.18
CA ALA A 5 -9.08 -36.35 -7.37
C ALA A 5 -7.72 -35.79 -7.83
N THR A 6 -7.19 -36.33 -8.93
CA THR A 6 -5.97 -35.84 -9.56
C THR A 6 -6.20 -34.41 -10.03
N ILE A 7 -5.64 -33.44 -9.33
CA ILE A 7 -5.73 -32.02 -9.67
C ILE A 7 -5.06 -31.83 -11.04
N SER A 8 -5.88 -31.64 -12.09
CA SER A 8 -5.44 -31.34 -13.47
C SER A 8 -4.50 -30.13 -13.50
N TRP A 9 -3.47 -30.18 -14.36
CA TRP A 9 -2.51 -29.09 -14.57
C TRP A 9 -3.20 -27.76 -14.93
N ARG A 10 -4.31 -27.80 -15.68
CA ARG A 10 -5.12 -26.62 -15.99
C ARG A 10 -5.69 -25.96 -14.72
N ASN A 11 -6.23 -26.77 -13.80
CA ASN A 11 -6.75 -26.28 -12.52
C ASN A 11 -5.66 -25.72 -11.60
N ARG A 12 -4.39 -26.15 -11.75
CA ARG A 12 -3.26 -25.56 -11.02
C ARG A 12 -2.86 -24.20 -11.61
N LEU A 13 -2.83 -24.10 -12.93
CA LEU A 13 -2.54 -22.84 -13.64
C LEU A 13 -3.63 -21.80 -13.38
N ASP A 14 -4.91 -22.18 -13.40
CA ASP A 14 -6.01 -21.28 -13.07
C ASP A 14 -5.88 -20.72 -11.64
N LYS A 15 -5.54 -21.57 -10.66
CA LYS A 15 -5.33 -21.13 -9.28
C LYS A 15 -4.16 -20.15 -9.12
N ILE A 16 -3.10 -20.33 -9.92
CA ILE A 16 -1.95 -19.41 -9.94
C ILE A 16 -2.35 -18.11 -10.64
N LEU A 17 -3.02 -18.17 -11.78
CA LEU A 17 -3.44 -16.98 -12.52
C LEU A 17 -4.42 -16.15 -11.68
N TYR A 18 -5.46 -16.76 -11.11
CA TYR A 18 -6.45 -16.10 -10.23
C TYR A 18 -5.97 -15.94 -8.78
N PHE A 19 -4.66 -15.94 -8.56
CA PHE A 19 -4.06 -15.59 -7.28
C PHE A 19 -4.05 -14.07 -7.11
N PHE A 20 -4.52 -13.60 -5.96
CA PHE A 20 -4.80 -12.18 -5.73
C PHE A 20 -3.60 -11.25 -6.00
N PRO A 21 -2.35 -11.57 -5.62
CA PRO A 21 -1.18 -10.75 -5.96
C PRO A 21 -0.97 -10.52 -7.46
N PHE A 22 -1.12 -11.56 -8.29
CA PHE A 22 -0.97 -11.41 -9.73
C PHE A 22 -2.13 -10.62 -10.33
N GLN A 23 -3.35 -10.84 -9.84
CA GLN A 23 -4.51 -10.07 -10.26
C GLN A 23 -4.38 -8.58 -9.93
N LEU A 24 -3.82 -8.24 -8.76
CA LEU A 24 -3.51 -6.86 -8.38
C LEU A 24 -2.43 -6.24 -9.27
N LEU A 25 -1.37 -6.99 -9.59
CA LEU A 25 -0.33 -6.54 -10.51
C LEU A 25 -0.91 -6.25 -11.90
N PHE A 26 -1.70 -7.16 -12.45
CA PHE A 26 -2.36 -6.96 -13.74
C PHE A 26 -3.30 -5.75 -13.72
N LEU A 27 -4.05 -5.58 -12.63
CA LEU A 27 -4.93 -4.42 -12.46
C LEU A 27 -4.14 -3.11 -12.48
N GLN A 28 -2.99 -3.06 -11.80
CA GLN A 28 -2.14 -1.87 -11.77
C GLN A 28 -1.60 -1.53 -13.16
N LEU A 29 -1.07 -2.51 -13.87
CA LEU A 29 -0.55 -2.34 -15.22
C LEU A 29 -1.64 -1.86 -16.20
N LYS A 30 -2.90 -2.26 -15.97
CA LYS A 30 -4.03 -1.91 -16.85
C LYS A 30 -4.69 -0.57 -16.52
N ARG A 31 -4.65 -0.11 -15.27
CA ARG A 31 -5.49 1.01 -14.81
C ARG A 31 -4.75 2.13 -14.08
N ASN A 32 -3.55 1.90 -13.53
CA ASN A 32 -2.85 2.85 -12.67
C ASN A 32 -1.57 3.42 -13.30
N TYR A 33 -1.67 3.96 -14.51
CA TYR A 33 -0.51 4.50 -15.23
C TYR A 33 0.22 5.62 -14.48
N LEU A 34 -0.52 6.51 -13.81
CA LEU A 34 0.06 7.60 -13.02
C LEU A 34 0.85 7.08 -11.81
N LEU A 35 0.29 6.12 -11.07
CA LEU A 35 0.99 5.54 -9.93
C LEU A 35 2.23 4.73 -10.36
N LEU A 36 2.12 4.03 -11.49
CA LEU A 36 3.22 3.29 -12.07
C LEU A 36 4.32 4.20 -12.60
N SER A 37 4.00 5.41 -13.08
CA SER A 37 5.04 6.35 -13.51
C SER A 37 5.91 6.80 -12.34
N PHE A 38 5.35 7.03 -11.14
CA PHE A 38 6.14 7.29 -9.93
C PHE A 38 7.04 6.11 -9.56
N TRP A 39 6.54 4.87 -9.63
CA TRP A 39 7.38 3.68 -9.43
C TRP A 39 8.51 3.61 -10.47
N LEU A 40 8.21 3.81 -11.75
CA LEU A 40 9.21 3.80 -12.82
C LEU A 40 10.28 4.87 -12.63
N LEU A 41 9.91 6.07 -12.17
CA LEU A 41 10.86 7.12 -11.81
C LEU A 41 11.78 6.68 -10.65
N LEU A 42 11.22 6.10 -9.59
CA LEU A 42 12.02 5.57 -8.49
C LEU A 42 12.97 4.45 -8.95
N PHE A 43 12.50 3.52 -9.78
CA PHE A 43 13.36 2.49 -10.39
C PHE A 43 14.46 3.13 -11.24
N ALA A 44 14.13 4.15 -12.04
CA ALA A 44 15.10 4.83 -12.89
C ALA A 44 16.18 5.57 -12.08
N PHE A 45 15.83 6.15 -10.92
CA PHE A 45 16.82 6.78 -10.03
C PHE A 45 17.76 5.76 -9.40
N VAL A 46 17.26 4.58 -9.02
CA VAL A 46 18.06 3.54 -8.37
C VAL A 46 18.91 2.73 -9.36
N LEU A 47 18.45 2.58 -10.61
CA LEU A 47 19.15 1.85 -11.68
C LEU A 47 20.09 2.72 -12.52
N ASP A 48 20.32 3.97 -12.10
CA ASP A 48 21.12 4.94 -12.85
C ASP A 48 20.62 5.24 -14.27
N GLY A 49 19.32 5.00 -14.53
CA GLY A 49 18.70 5.18 -15.85
C GLY A 49 18.40 6.64 -16.19
N ILE A 50 18.17 7.50 -15.19
CA ILE A 50 17.86 8.92 -15.36
C ILE A 50 18.62 9.73 -14.33
N GLY A 51 19.21 10.86 -14.75
CA GLY A 51 19.79 11.83 -13.83
C GLY A 51 21.18 11.47 -13.29
N SER A 52 21.82 10.44 -13.86
CA SER A 52 23.16 9.97 -13.48
C SER A 52 24.21 11.09 -13.47
N LYS A 53 24.22 11.90 -14.54
CA LYS A 53 25.11 13.07 -14.68
C LYS A 53 24.87 14.18 -13.64
N TYR A 54 23.70 14.19 -13.02
CA TYR A 54 23.31 15.18 -12.01
C TYR A 54 23.41 14.61 -10.58
N GLY A 55 23.94 13.38 -10.42
CA GLY A 55 24.09 12.74 -9.11
C GLY A 55 22.78 12.30 -8.47
N ILE A 56 21.66 12.23 -9.22
CA ILE A 56 20.37 11.82 -8.63
C ILE A 56 20.46 10.41 -8.05
N SER A 57 21.08 9.49 -8.78
CA SER A 57 21.29 8.11 -8.32
C SER A 57 22.13 8.07 -7.05
N HIS A 58 23.14 8.93 -6.93
CA HIS A 58 23.98 9.04 -5.72
C HIS A 58 23.14 9.38 -4.48
N LEU A 59 22.22 10.35 -4.60
CA LEU A 59 21.34 10.74 -3.49
C LEU A 59 20.49 9.58 -2.94
N PHE A 60 20.11 8.63 -3.79
CA PHE A 60 19.32 7.46 -3.39
C PHE A 60 20.21 6.31 -2.92
N LEU A 61 21.29 6.01 -3.64
CA LEU A 61 22.13 4.83 -3.38
C LEU A 61 23.08 5.03 -2.21
N TYR A 62 23.44 6.29 -1.92
CA TYR A 62 24.33 6.71 -0.84
C TYR A 62 23.79 7.97 -0.11
N PRO A 63 22.61 7.87 0.52
CA PRO A 63 21.94 9.01 1.12
C PRO A 63 22.81 9.70 2.19
N GLU A 64 22.76 11.02 2.21
CA GLU A 64 23.48 11.86 3.16
C GLU A 64 22.50 12.51 4.15
N TYR A 65 22.86 12.51 5.42
CA TYR A 65 22.17 13.20 6.49
C TYR A 65 23.17 14.02 7.31
N ARG A 66 23.00 15.35 7.32
CA ARG A 66 23.85 16.28 8.07
C ARG A 66 25.36 16.15 7.77
N GLY A 67 25.75 15.95 6.51
CA GLY A 67 27.15 15.75 6.15
C GLY A 67 27.66 14.31 6.31
N CYS A 68 26.82 13.38 6.76
CA CYS A 68 27.21 12.00 7.06
C CYS A 68 26.36 10.99 6.29
N ASN A 69 26.97 9.95 5.74
CA ASN A 69 26.29 8.85 5.04
C ASN A 69 26.09 7.65 5.96
N ASP A 70 25.56 7.92 7.16
CA ASP A 70 25.43 6.94 8.22
C ASP A 70 24.13 6.12 8.12
N SER A 71 24.03 5.09 8.96
CA SER A 71 22.84 4.24 9.05
C SER A 71 21.54 5.01 9.32
N ILE A 72 21.60 6.21 9.92
CA ILE A 72 20.42 7.06 10.14
C ILE A 72 19.90 7.60 8.81
N ALA A 73 20.78 8.07 7.92
CA ALA A 73 20.40 8.51 6.58
C ALA A 73 19.64 7.40 5.81
N TYR A 74 20.15 6.17 5.87
CA TYR A 74 19.48 5.01 5.27
C TYR A 74 18.14 4.69 5.94
N SER A 75 18.05 4.77 7.26
CA SER A 75 16.79 4.56 7.99
C SER A 75 15.73 5.61 7.64
N LEU A 76 16.11 6.88 7.51
CA LEU A 76 15.21 7.95 7.08
C LEU A 76 14.74 7.76 5.62
N LEU A 77 15.63 7.34 4.72
CA LEU A 77 15.24 6.98 3.35
C LEU A 77 14.30 5.77 3.33
N GLY A 78 14.60 4.74 4.13
CA GLY A 78 13.73 3.59 4.30
C GLY A 78 12.36 3.96 4.85
N PHE A 79 12.30 4.87 5.82
CA PHE A 79 11.05 5.38 6.36
C PHE A 79 10.21 6.10 5.28
N SER A 80 10.84 6.97 4.48
CA SER A 80 10.19 7.64 3.35
C SER A 80 9.69 6.66 2.30
N ILE A 81 10.49 5.68 1.89
CA ILE A 81 10.08 4.62 0.95
C ILE A 81 8.94 3.79 1.54
N GLY A 82 9.00 3.45 2.84
CA GLY A 82 7.90 2.81 3.56
C GLY A 82 6.62 3.64 3.50
N GLY A 83 6.74 4.97 3.61
CA GLY A 83 5.61 5.90 3.50
C GLY A 83 5.00 5.91 2.11
N PHE A 84 5.86 5.92 1.08
CA PHE A 84 5.43 5.78 -0.31
C PHE A 84 4.74 4.43 -0.56
N ILE A 85 5.26 3.32 -0.03
CA ILE A 85 4.63 1.99 -0.14
C ILE A 85 3.26 1.96 0.54
N VAL A 86 3.14 2.57 1.72
CA VAL A 86 1.85 2.67 2.43
C VAL A 86 0.87 3.50 1.62
N SER A 87 1.29 4.66 1.10
CA SER A 87 0.48 5.53 0.25
C SER A 87 0.01 4.83 -1.02
N TYR A 88 0.92 4.15 -1.70
CA TYR A 88 0.63 3.32 -2.87
C TYR A 88 -0.46 2.25 -2.58
N ASN A 89 -0.35 1.57 -1.45
CA ASN A 89 -1.34 0.57 -1.05
C ASN A 89 -2.68 1.20 -0.70
N LEU A 90 -2.66 2.39 -0.10
CA LEU A 90 -3.86 3.11 0.30
C LEU A 90 -4.61 3.63 -0.92
N TYR A 91 -3.91 4.30 -1.83
CA TYR A 91 -4.45 4.77 -3.11
C TYR A 91 -5.08 3.63 -3.91
N THR A 92 -4.35 2.52 -4.09
CA THR A 92 -4.86 1.38 -4.86
C THR A 92 -6.02 0.68 -4.16
N TYR A 93 -6.03 0.63 -2.83
CA TYR A 93 -7.18 0.15 -2.07
C TYR A 93 -8.38 1.07 -2.26
N ILE A 94 -8.21 2.39 -2.17
CA ILE A 94 -9.29 3.36 -2.35
C ILE A 94 -9.91 3.23 -3.75
N MET A 95 -9.08 3.21 -4.78
CA MET A 95 -9.55 3.24 -6.17
C MET A 95 -10.13 1.91 -6.65
N HIS A 96 -9.77 0.78 -6.03
CA HIS A 96 -10.04 -0.54 -6.61
C HIS A 96 -10.63 -1.59 -5.67
N SER A 97 -10.72 -1.34 -4.36
CA SER A 97 -11.24 -2.32 -3.41
C SER A 97 -12.68 -2.78 -3.73
N HIS A 98 -13.51 -1.90 -4.31
CA HIS A 98 -14.88 -2.25 -4.73
C HIS A 98 -14.93 -3.41 -5.74
N ARG A 99 -13.90 -3.58 -6.58
CA ARG A 99 -13.80 -4.70 -7.54
C ARG A 99 -13.53 -6.05 -6.88
N PHE A 100 -13.14 -6.02 -5.60
CA PHE A 100 -12.78 -7.19 -4.81
C PHE A 100 -13.66 -7.30 -3.55
N PRO A 101 -14.98 -7.53 -3.71
CA PRO A 101 -15.92 -7.48 -2.59
C PRO A 101 -15.66 -8.54 -1.51
N PHE A 102 -14.87 -9.58 -1.80
CA PHE A 102 -14.47 -10.57 -0.78
C PHE A 102 -13.64 -9.94 0.34
N LEU A 103 -12.94 -8.84 0.07
CA LEU A 103 -12.14 -8.11 1.07
C LEU A 103 -12.99 -7.61 2.23
N ALA A 104 -14.23 -7.19 1.98
CA ALA A 104 -15.15 -6.73 3.02
C ALA A 104 -15.59 -7.85 3.98
N THR A 105 -15.40 -9.13 3.59
CA THR A 105 -15.65 -10.28 4.47
C THR A 105 -14.45 -10.67 5.33
N LEU A 106 -13.30 -10.03 5.12
CA LEU A 106 -12.05 -10.35 5.82
C LEU A 106 -11.81 -9.46 7.03
N ASP A 107 -11.18 -10.04 8.06
CA ASP A 107 -10.61 -9.24 9.14
C ASP A 107 -9.43 -8.41 8.62
N LYS A 108 -9.47 -7.09 8.89
CA LYS A 108 -8.45 -6.10 8.50
C LYS A 108 -8.22 -6.06 6.98
N PRO A 109 -9.20 -5.60 6.18
CA PRO A 109 -9.16 -5.65 4.72
C PRO A 109 -7.93 -4.99 4.11
N LEU A 110 -7.58 -3.77 4.55
CA LEU A 110 -6.42 -3.03 4.07
C LEU A 110 -5.11 -3.79 4.28
N TYR A 111 -4.91 -4.41 5.44
CA TYR A 111 -3.71 -5.20 5.70
C TYR A 111 -3.58 -6.41 4.77
N LYS A 112 -4.70 -7.12 4.52
CA LYS A 112 -4.73 -8.25 3.57
C LYS A 112 -4.47 -7.76 2.15
N PHE A 113 -5.05 -6.64 1.77
CA PHE A 113 -4.80 -6.00 0.49
C PHE A 113 -3.31 -5.68 0.32
N SER A 114 -2.68 -4.99 1.28
CA SER A 114 -1.27 -4.60 1.21
C SER A 114 -0.32 -5.79 1.14
N ILE A 115 -0.59 -6.88 1.87
CA ILE A 115 0.21 -8.11 1.77
C ILE A 115 0.13 -8.73 0.39
N ASN A 116 -1.02 -8.67 -0.27
CA ASN A 116 -1.16 -9.23 -1.60
C ASN A 116 -0.63 -8.26 -2.67
N ASN A 117 -0.60 -6.97 -2.39
CA ASN A 117 -0.03 -5.94 -3.25
C ASN A 117 1.47 -5.70 -3.03
N PHE A 118 2.23 -6.78 -2.81
CA PHE A 118 3.64 -6.68 -2.43
C PHE A 118 4.61 -6.71 -3.61
N ILE A 119 4.17 -7.15 -4.81
CA ILE A 119 5.09 -7.48 -5.91
C ILE A 119 5.92 -6.27 -6.36
N ILE A 120 5.30 -5.13 -6.64
CA ILE A 120 6.03 -3.92 -7.05
C ILE A 120 6.92 -3.39 -5.91
N PRO A 121 6.41 -3.17 -4.67
CA PRO A 121 7.24 -2.74 -3.55
C PRO A 121 8.44 -3.66 -3.27
N LEU A 122 8.22 -4.98 -3.26
CA LEU A 122 9.28 -5.95 -2.97
C LEU A 122 10.32 -5.96 -4.08
N THR A 123 9.89 -5.89 -5.35
CA THR A 123 10.82 -5.80 -6.49
C THR A 123 11.68 -4.55 -6.39
N PHE A 124 11.09 -3.40 -6.04
CA PHE A 124 11.85 -2.17 -5.82
C PHE A 124 12.87 -2.30 -4.69
N ILE A 125 12.47 -2.85 -3.54
CA ILE A 125 13.38 -3.07 -2.41
C ILE A 125 14.55 -3.99 -2.82
N LEU A 126 14.29 -5.07 -3.55
CA LEU A 126 15.34 -5.98 -4.01
C LEU A 126 16.31 -5.30 -4.99
N VAL A 127 15.79 -4.51 -5.93
CA VAL A 127 16.62 -3.71 -6.85
C VAL A 127 17.43 -2.68 -6.09
N TYR A 128 16.83 -1.97 -5.14
CA TYR A 128 17.53 -1.02 -4.28
C TYR A 128 18.65 -1.67 -3.49
N TYR A 129 18.43 -2.85 -2.91
CA TYR A 129 19.47 -3.56 -2.16
C TYR A 129 20.66 -3.87 -3.04
N TRP A 130 20.41 -4.40 -4.23
CA TRP A 130 21.47 -4.76 -5.16
C TRP A 130 22.23 -3.51 -5.62
N SER A 131 21.54 -2.50 -6.13
CA SER A 131 22.16 -1.26 -6.61
C SER A 131 22.90 -0.51 -5.50
N SER A 132 22.31 -0.36 -4.32
CA SER A 132 22.92 0.39 -3.21
C SER A 132 24.10 -0.36 -2.60
N TYR A 133 24.04 -1.69 -2.49
CA TYR A 133 25.19 -2.48 -2.05
C TYR A 133 26.38 -2.33 -3.00
N GLN A 134 26.12 -2.49 -4.30
CA GLN A 134 27.13 -2.34 -5.33
C GLN A 134 27.71 -0.93 -5.33
N PHE A 135 26.86 0.09 -5.21
CA PHE A 135 27.28 1.48 -5.16
C PHE A 135 28.21 1.77 -3.96
N GLN A 136 27.79 1.33 -2.77
CA GLN A 136 28.56 1.51 -1.53
C GLN A 136 29.93 0.84 -1.57
N VAL A 137 29.99 -0.42 -2.02
CA VAL A 137 31.23 -1.22 -1.97
C VAL A 137 32.17 -0.87 -3.13
N ASP A 138 31.64 -0.72 -4.34
CA ASP A 138 32.48 -0.59 -5.54
C ASP A 138 32.86 0.87 -5.83
N ASN A 139 31.98 1.83 -5.55
CA ASN A 139 32.20 3.25 -5.88
C ASN A 139 32.67 4.06 -4.67
N GLU A 140 31.98 3.92 -3.53
CA GLU A 140 32.30 4.68 -2.30
C GLU A 140 33.29 3.94 -1.38
N LEU A 141 33.71 2.72 -1.76
CA LEU A 141 34.70 1.90 -1.04
C LEU A 141 34.34 1.65 0.44
N VAL A 142 33.04 1.66 0.74
CA VAL A 142 32.51 1.41 2.08
C VAL A 142 32.78 -0.05 2.46
N PRO A 143 33.26 -0.34 3.68
CA PRO A 143 33.44 -1.70 4.14
C PRO A 143 32.14 -2.52 4.02
N GLN A 144 32.22 -3.73 3.48
CA GLN A 144 31.04 -4.59 3.22
C GLN A 144 30.12 -4.76 4.44
N LYS A 145 30.70 -4.82 5.65
CA LYS A 145 29.95 -4.90 6.91
C LYS A 145 29.11 -3.66 7.15
N GLU A 146 29.67 -2.48 6.91
CA GLU A 146 28.97 -1.20 7.07
C GLU A 146 27.89 -1.04 6.01
N ALA A 147 28.17 -1.43 4.76
CA ALA A 147 27.17 -1.45 3.70
C ALA A 147 25.97 -2.34 4.07
N PHE A 148 26.21 -3.50 4.66
CA PHE A 148 25.13 -4.37 5.14
C PHE A 148 24.33 -3.75 6.30
N LEU A 149 25.00 -3.08 7.26
CA LEU A 149 24.34 -2.37 8.36
C LEU A 149 23.48 -1.20 7.87
N ASN A 150 23.94 -0.48 6.85
CA ASN A 150 23.18 0.59 6.20
C ASN A 150 21.91 0.03 5.55
N LEU A 151 22.00 -1.09 4.82
CA LEU A 151 20.83 -1.76 4.24
C LEU A 151 19.86 -2.32 5.30
N LEU A 152 20.37 -2.85 6.41
CA LEU A 152 19.54 -3.24 7.55
C LEU A 152 18.78 -2.04 8.15
N SER A 153 19.45 -0.90 8.25
CA SER A 153 18.86 0.34 8.77
C SER A 153 17.79 0.88 7.83
N PHE A 154 18.01 0.83 6.50
CA PHE A 154 16.97 1.08 5.51
C PHE A 154 15.76 0.16 5.71
N THR A 155 16.00 -1.15 5.88
CA THR A 155 14.92 -2.12 6.16
C THR A 155 14.11 -1.73 7.38
N LEU A 156 14.82 -1.35 8.46
CA LEU A 156 14.21 -0.93 9.71
C LEU A 156 13.31 0.29 9.50
N GLY A 157 13.77 1.30 8.75
CA GLY A 157 12.96 2.45 8.36
C GLY A 157 11.65 2.07 7.66
N VAL A 158 11.73 1.18 6.66
CA VAL A 158 10.54 0.69 5.94
C VAL A 158 9.55 0.02 6.90
N PHE A 159 10.04 -0.86 7.78
CA PHE A 159 9.21 -1.55 8.76
C PHE A 159 8.65 -0.62 9.84
N LEU A 160 9.38 0.41 10.25
CA LEU A 160 8.90 1.41 11.19
C LEU A 160 7.68 2.14 10.64
N MET A 161 7.73 2.58 9.37
CA MET A 161 6.60 3.25 8.73
C MET A 161 5.41 2.31 8.52
N ALA A 162 5.66 1.08 8.07
CA ALA A 162 4.61 0.06 7.96
C ALA A 162 3.97 -0.29 9.32
N GLY A 163 4.78 -0.33 10.38
CA GLY A 163 4.36 -0.55 11.76
C GLY A 163 3.50 0.59 12.28
N PHE A 164 3.92 1.84 12.06
CA PHE A 164 3.18 3.05 12.40
C PHE A 164 1.80 3.06 11.73
N SER A 165 1.74 2.82 10.42
CA SER A 165 0.48 2.68 9.68
C SER A 165 -0.41 1.56 10.24
N SER A 166 0.19 0.40 10.54
CA SER A 166 -0.54 -0.74 11.11
C SER A 166 -1.10 -0.47 12.50
N VAL A 167 -0.40 0.32 13.34
CA VAL A 167 -0.92 0.77 14.63
C VAL A 167 -2.10 1.73 14.41
N TYR A 168 -1.94 2.74 13.57
CA TYR A 168 -2.99 3.69 13.24
C TYR A 168 -4.28 2.99 12.80
N PHE A 169 -4.22 2.13 11.77
CA PHE A 169 -5.42 1.46 11.26
C PHE A 169 -6.03 0.47 12.25
N ARG A 170 -5.26 -0.09 13.18
CA ARG A 170 -5.83 -0.93 14.25
C ARG A 170 -6.62 -0.10 15.26
N LEU A 171 -6.19 1.11 15.56
CA LEU A 171 -6.85 2.00 16.51
C LEU A 171 -8.10 2.66 15.91
N THR A 172 -8.06 3.04 14.62
CA THR A 172 -9.14 3.78 13.96
C THR A 172 -10.24 2.87 13.38
N ASN A 173 -9.92 1.61 13.06
CA ASN A 173 -10.92 0.68 12.55
C ASN A 173 -11.79 0.13 13.71
N LYS A 174 -13.04 0.60 13.81
CA LYS A 174 -14.05 0.00 14.69
C LYS A 174 -14.36 -1.43 14.21
N ASN A 175 -14.48 -2.37 15.14
CA ASN A 175 -14.76 -3.78 14.81
C ASN A 175 -16.10 -3.91 14.06
N ILE A 176 -16.11 -4.65 12.95
CA ILE A 176 -17.31 -4.96 12.13
C ILE A 176 -18.47 -5.52 12.97
N ARG A 177 -18.17 -6.16 14.11
CA ARG A 177 -19.18 -6.67 15.05
C ARG A 177 -20.11 -5.59 15.59
N THR A 178 -19.60 -4.38 15.83
CA THR A 178 -20.42 -3.24 16.29
C THR A 178 -21.41 -2.80 15.21
N PHE A 179 -21.10 -2.98 13.92
CA PHE A 179 -22.03 -2.68 12.83
C PHE A 179 -23.11 -3.76 12.65
N THR A 180 -22.78 -5.03 12.88
CA THR A 180 -23.78 -6.11 12.81
C THR A 180 -24.78 -6.01 13.97
N GLU A 181 -24.33 -5.54 15.14
CA GLU A 181 -25.20 -5.24 16.29
C GLU A 181 -26.02 -3.96 16.08
N LYS A 182 -25.39 -2.87 15.60
CA LYS A 182 -26.10 -1.61 15.32
C LYS A 182 -27.13 -1.70 14.20
N VAL A 183 -26.85 -2.40 13.09
CA VAL A 183 -27.85 -2.59 12.02
C VAL A 183 -29.05 -3.43 12.52
N ARG A 184 -28.84 -4.28 13.54
CA ARG A 184 -29.91 -5.04 14.21
C ARG A 184 -30.72 -4.19 15.19
N GLU A 185 -30.14 -3.14 15.75
CA GLU A 185 -30.79 -2.17 16.64
C GLU A 185 -31.49 -1.05 15.85
N GLU A 186 -30.83 -0.46 14.86
CA GLU A 186 -31.37 0.60 13.98
C GLU A 186 -32.47 0.06 13.05
N GLY A 187 -32.39 -1.21 12.62
CA GLY A 187 -33.47 -1.88 11.86
C GLY A 187 -34.78 -2.07 12.63
N LYS A 188 -34.80 -1.84 13.95
CA LYS A 188 -36.04 -1.78 14.75
C LYS A 188 -36.61 -0.37 14.86
N GLU A 189 -35.80 0.68 14.72
CA GLU A 189 -36.26 2.08 14.81
C GLU A 189 -36.60 2.68 13.43
N GLU A 190 -35.92 2.28 12.35
CA GLU A 190 -36.20 2.78 11.00
C GLU A 190 -37.47 2.21 10.36
N SER A 191 -38.06 1.15 10.91
CA SER A 191 -39.32 0.57 10.40
C SER A 191 -40.52 1.52 10.52
N LEU A 192 -40.41 2.65 11.23
CA LEU A 192 -41.53 3.56 11.48
C LEU A 192 -41.39 4.98 10.90
N ALA A 193 -40.26 5.37 10.30
CA ALA A 193 -40.03 6.80 10.02
C ALA A 193 -39.35 7.23 8.70
N SER A 194 -38.85 6.36 7.82
CA SER A 194 -38.03 6.83 6.67
C SER A 194 -38.46 6.29 5.31
N SER A 195 -39.70 6.59 4.90
CA SER A 195 -40.18 6.37 3.52
C SER A 195 -40.09 7.60 2.59
N ALA A 196 -39.41 8.69 2.98
CA ALA A 196 -39.55 9.97 2.25
C ALA A 196 -38.26 10.61 1.69
N LEU A 197 -37.05 10.19 2.06
CA LEU A 197 -35.83 10.92 1.67
C LEU A 197 -34.63 10.00 1.47
N GLN A 198 -34.64 9.19 0.42
CA GLN A 198 -33.41 8.63 -0.15
C GLN A 198 -33.18 9.24 -1.53
N LYS A 199 -32.25 10.19 -1.58
CA LYS A 199 -31.68 10.71 -2.82
C LYS A 199 -30.81 9.58 -3.40
N PRO A 200 -31.08 9.06 -4.62
CA PRO A 200 -30.23 8.03 -5.20
C PRO A 200 -28.88 8.66 -5.48
N SER A 201 -27.85 8.14 -4.82
CA SER A 201 -26.51 8.66 -4.97
C SER A 201 -26.00 8.25 -6.35
N SER A 202 -25.50 9.22 -7.12
CA SER A 202 -24.98 9.08 -8.49
C SER A 202 -23.86 8.05 -8.67
N TRP A 203 -23.41 7.41 -7.59
CA TRP A 203 -22.39 6.35 -7.56
C TRP A 203 -22.97 4.96 -7.82
N GLU A 204 -24.21 4.69 -7.39
CA GLU A 204 -24.88 3.38 -7.55
C GLU A 204 -25.12 3.01 -9.03
N ASP A 205 -25.25 4.00 -9.91
CA ASP A 205 -25.45 3.78 -11.35
C ASP A 205 -24.13 3.68 -12.14
N LEU A 206 -23.02 4.17 -11.59
CA LEU A 206 -21.68 3.97 -12.18
C LEU A 206 -21.15 2.55 -11.90
N GLU A 207 -21.49 1.99 -10.74
CA GLU A 207 -20.96 0.73 -10.22
C GLU A 207 -21.69 -0.53 -10.74
N LYS A 208 -22.94 -0.38 -11.21
CA LYS A 208 -23.69 -1.44 -11.92
C LYS A 208 -23.02 -1.94 -13.21
N ARG A 209 -21.95 -1.28 -13.68
CA ARG A 209 -21.24 -1.61 -14.93
C ARG A 209 -19.89 -2.31 -14.74
N THR A 210 -19.40 -2.49 -13.52
CA THR A 210 -18.12 -3.17 -13.27
C THR A 210 -18.35 -4.61 -12.84
N GLU A 211 -18.04 -5.56 -13.73
CA GLU A 211 -18.01 -6.99 -13.41
C GLU A 211 -17.06 -7.26 -12.23
N ASP A 212 -17.51 -8.07 -11.27
CA ASP A 212 -16.70 -8.52 -10.14
C ASP A 212 -15.39 -9.15 -10.65
N TRP A 213 -14.25 -8.71 -10.11
CA TRP A 213 -12.97 -9.24 -10.55
C TRP A 213 -12.71 -10.60 -9.91
N ARG A 214 -12.65 -11.66 -10.73
CA ARG A 214 -12.47 -13.04 -10.24
C ARG A 214 -11.13 -13.21 -9.51
N VAL A 215 -11.20 -13.65 -8.26
CA VAL A 215 -10.06 -14.03 -7.43
C VAL A 215 -10.40 -15.35 -6.74
N ASP A 216 -9.53 -16.34 -6.88
CA ASP A 216 -9.77 -17.69 -6.35
C ASP A 216 -8.97 -17.93 -5.05
N THR A 217 -7.75 -17.38 -4.95
CA THR A 217 -6.88 -17.53 -3.77
C THR A 217 -6.18 -16.23 -3.39
N TYR A 218 -5.89 -16.04 -2.10
CA TYR A 218 -5.17 -14.88 -1.57
C TYR A 218 -4.24 -15.26 -0.42
N ILE A 219 -3.18 -14.46 -0.22
CA ILE A 219 -2.29 -14.56 0.94
C ILE A 219 -3.03 -14.04 2.16
N PHE A 220 -3.31 -14.93 3.11
CA PHE A 220 -3.87 -14.55 4.40
C PHE A 220 -2.78 -14.08 5.37
N SER A 221 -1.62 -14.74 5.36
CA SER A 221 -0.46 -14.42 6.19
C SER A 221 0.80 -14.93 5.49
N PHE A 222 1.99 -14.52 5.91
CA PHE A 222 3.28 -14.91 5.32
C PHE A 222 3.44 -16.41 5.04
N ARG A 223 2.71 -17.29 5.75
CA ARG A 223 2.75 -18.75 5.58
C ARG A 223 1.42 -19.41 5.18
N ARG A 224 0.36 -18.64 4.94
CA ARG A 224 -0.99 -19.20 4.71
C ARG A 224 -1.67 -18.55 3.52
N VAL A 225 -2.05 -19.38 2.55
CA VAL A 225 -2.91 -19.01 1.40
C VAL A 225 -4.31 -19.58 1.66
N LEU A 226 -5.34 -18.77 1.47
CA LEU A 226 -6.74 -19.15 1.65
C LEU A 226 -7.53 -18.95 0.36
N LEU A 227 -8.67 -19.63 0.27
CA LEU A 227 -9.64 -19.45 -0.82
C LEU A 227 -10.48 -18.20 -0.56
N ALA A 228 -10.73 -17.42 -1.61
CA ALA A 228 -11.69 -16.32 -1.53
C ALA A 228 -13.10 -16.90 -1.32
N ARG A 229 -13.81 -16.43 -0.28
CA ARG A 229 -15.15 -16.92 0.04
C ARG A 229 -16.19 -16.27 -0.87
N SER A 230 -17.24 -17.01 -1.21
CA SER A 230 -18.36 -16.46 -1.98
C SER A 230 -19.10 -15.39 -1.17
N ILE A 231 -19.43 -14.28 -1.83
CA ILE A 231 -20.04 -13.09 -1.23
C ILE A 231 -21.54 -13.01 -1.53
N LYS A 232 -22.07 -13.97 -2.30
CA LYS A 232 -23.47 -14.00 -2.79
C LYS A 232 -24.54 -13.92 -1.68
N HIS A 233 -24.15 -14.10 -0.42
CA HIS A 233 -25.05 -14.10 0.74
C HIS A 233 -25.05 -12.78 1.53
N TYR A 234 -24.17 -11.82 1.23
CA TYR A 234 -24.13 -10.53 1.92
C TYR A 234 -24.88 -9.44 1.13
N PRO A 235 -25.75 -8.65 1.79
CA PRO A 235 -26.38 -7.49 1.14
C PRO A 235 -25.30 -6.47 0.78
N ARG A 236 -25.37 -5.94 -0.45
CA ARG A 236 -24.36 -5.00 -1.00
C ARG A 236 -24.18 -3.76 -0.12
N GLU A 237 -25.28 -3.24 0.42
CA GLU A 237 -25.29 -2.09 1.34
C GLU A 237 -24.37 -2.25 2.56
N VAL A 238 -24.22 -3.48 3.10
CA VAL A 238 -23.33 -3.74 4.24
C VAL A 238 -21.87 -3.75 3.80
N LEU A 239 -21.58 -4.29 2.61
CA LEU A 239 -20.23 -4.31 2.04
C LEU A 239 -19.76 -2.88 1.74
N GLU A 240 -20.65 -2.07 1.16
CA GLU A 240 -20.40 -0.65 0.84
C GLU A 240 -20.17 0.19 2.10
N LYS A 241 -20.98 0.03 3.15
CA LYS A 241 -20.77 0.73 4.43
C LYS A 241 -19.40 0.41 5.06
N VAL A 242 -18.97 -0.85 5.00
CA VAL A 242 -17.65 -1.25 5.54
C VAL A 242 -16.51 -0.67 4.71
N LEU A 243 -16.61 -0.70 3.38
CA LEU A 243 -15.60 -0.09 2.50
C LEU A 243 -15.55 1.43 2.72
N ALA A 244 -16.69 2.11 2.77
CA ALA A 244 -16.79 3.56 3.00
C ALA A 244 -16.09 3.99 4.31
N GLN A 245 -16.27 3.26 5.40
CA GLN A 245 -15.57 3.55 6.66
C GLN A 245 -14.05 3.41 6.53
N HIS A 246 -13.58 2.38 5.82
CA HIS A 246 -12.16 2.20 5.55
C HIS A 246 -11.59 3.29 4.63
N HIS A 247 -12.38 3.77 3.66
CA HIS A 247 -11.99 4.93 2.83
C HIS A 247 -11.83 6.20 3.67
N VAL A 248 -12.76 6.50 4.58
CA VAL A 248 -12.65 7.69 5.46
C VAL A 248 -11.42 7.61 6.36
N ASN A 249 -11.17 6.44 6.98
CA ASN A 249 -9.99 6.23 7.82
C ASN A 249 -8.68 6.34 7.01
N ALA A 250 -8.71 5.90 5.75
CA ALA A 250 -7.61 6.04 4.83
C ALA A 250 -7.32 7.51 4.51
N SER A 251 -8.34 8.28 4.10
CA SER A 251 -8.17 9.70 3.77
C SER A 251 -7.68 10.53 4.97
N LEU A 252 -8.11 10.20 6.20
CA LEU A 252 -7.60 10.86 7.41
C LEU A 252 -6.11 10.56 7.65
N PHE A 253 -5.67 9.34 7.36
CA PHE A 253 -4.26 8.96 7.44
C PHE A 253 -3.41 9.71 6.39
N GLU A 254 -3.92 9.84 5.17
CA GLU A 254 -3.27 10.61 4.10
C GLU A 254 -3.09 12.06 4.52
N LEU A 255 -4.15 12.70 5.04
CA LEU A 255 -4.10 14.07 5.53
C LEU A 255 -3.04 14.25 6.64
N MET A 256 -2.98 13.31 7.59
CA MET A 256 -1.99 13.34 8.67
C MET A 256 -0.55 13.26 8.14
N ILE A 257 -0.28 12.43 7.13
CA ILE A 257 1.05 12.34 6.50
C ILE A 257 1.39 13.63 5.76
N ILE A 258 0.44 14.19 4.99
CA ILE A 258 0.65 15.46 4.28
C ILE A 258 0.99 16.58 5.27
N ILE A 259 0.24 16.71 6.36
CA ILE A 259 0.50 17.71 7.40
C ILE A 259 1.89 17.48 8.02
N SER A 260 2.23 16.23 8.33
CA SER A 260 3.53 15.88 8.91
C SER A 260 4.68 16.23 7.97
N PHE A 261 4.54 15.98 6.67
CA PHE A 261 5.54 16.38 5.67
C PHE A 261 5.69 17.90 5.56
N ILE A 262 4.59 18.65 5.56
CA ILE A 262 4.61 20.12 5.54
C ILE A 262 5.32 20.65 6.79
N LEU A 263 5.04 20.08 7.98
CA LEU A 263 5.70 20.48 9.22
C LEU A 263 7.21 20.22 9.17
N VAL A 264 7.65 19.05 8.73
CA VAL A 264 9.07 18.74 8.57
C VAL A 264 9.74 19.72 7.59
N GLY A 265 9.09 20.03 6.47
CA GLY A 265 9.59 21.00 5.50
C GLY A 265 9.67 22.43 6.04
N LEU A 266 8.69 22.85 6.83
CA LEU A 266 8.62 24.21 7.40
C LEU A 266 9.69 24.44 8.47
N PHE A 267 10.02 23.42 9.24
CA PHE A 267 11.02 23.51 10.31
C PHE A 267 12.42 23.03 9.89
N ARG A 268 12.70 22.91 8.58
CA ARG A 268 13.98 22.41 8.05
C ARG A 268 15.24 23.15 8.54
N GLU A 269 15.09 24.37 9.03
CA GLU A 269 16.18 25.18 9.60
C GLU A 269 16.70 24.61 10.93
N HIS A 270 15.89 23.80 11.61
CA HIS A 270 16.31 23.06 12.79
C HIS A 270 16.86 21.71 12.39
N LEU A 271 18.04 21.37 12.91
CA LEU A 271 18.77 20.12 12.63
C LEU A 271 17.88 18.87 12.73
N VAL A 272 16.91 18.85 13.64
CA VAL A 272 16.00 17.70 13.88
C VAL A 272 15.06 17.43 12.70
N PHE A 273 14.71 18.45 11.92
CA PHE A 273 13.78 18.34 10.79
C PHE A 273 14.47 18.32 9.43
N GLU A 274 15.81 18.41 9.40
CA GLU A 274 16.57 18.08 8.21
C GLU A 274 16.33 16.59 7.87
N ILE A 275 16.26 16.26 6.58
CA ILE A 275 16.09 14.89 6.08
C ILE A 275 16.92 14.73 4.80
N PRO A 276 17.36 13.50 4.45
CA PRO A 276 18.08 13.27 3.21
C PRO A 276 17.32 13.77 1.98
N ALA A 277 18.05 14.23 0.97
CA ALA A 277 17.45 14.76 -0.26
C ALA A 277 16.57 13.70 -0.96
N ALA A 278 17.02 12.45 -1.04
CA ALA A 278 16.22 11.36 -1.58
C ALA A 278 14.94 11.10 -0.76
N SER A 279 15.01 11.17 0.58
CA SER A 279 13.83 11.08 1.45
C SER A 279 12.81 12.18 1.13
N SER A 280 13.27 13.41 0.92
CA SER A 280 12.40 14.53 0.53
C SER A 280 11.72 14.29 -0.81
N ALA A 281 12.46 13.82 -1.82
CA ALA A 281 11.91 13.50 -3.14
C ALA A 281 10.84 12.40 -3.08
N VAL A 282 11.09 11.34 -2.31
CA VAL A 282 10.13 10.25 -2.10
C VAL A 282 8.88 10.72 -1.35
N LEU A 283 9.03 11.54 -0.32
CA LEU A 283 7.90 12.11 0.41
C LEU A 283 7.08 13.06 -0.48
N PHE A 284 7.73 13.82 -1.36
CA PHE A 284 7.04 14.62 -2.35
C PHE A 284 6.19 13.76 -3.30
N PHE A 285 6.73 12.66 -3.83
CA PHE A 285 5.93 11.71 -4.63
C PHE A 285 4.79 11.09 -3.82
N THR A 286 5.03 10.81 -2.54
CA THR A 286 4.01 10.28 -1.61
C THR A 286 2.84 11.25 -1.49
N VAL A 287 3.12 12.55 -1.31
CA VAL A 287 2.09 13.60 -1.23
C VAL A 287 1.35 13.73 -2.56
N LEU A 288 2.05 13.72 -3.70
CA LEU A 288 1.40 13.77 -5.01
C LEU A 288 0.41 12.61 -5.19
N VAL A 289 0.82 11.38 -4.87
CA VAL A 289 -0.05 10.20 -4.94
C VAL A 289 -1.29 10.36 -4.05
N MET A 290 -1.13 10.87 -2.83
CA MET A 290 -2.25 11.12 -1.92
C MET A 290 -3.20 12.22 -2.43
N LEU A 291 -2.67 13.29 -3.03
CA LEU A 291 -3.51 14.33 -3.64
C LEU A 291 -4.35 13.76 -4.79
N PHE A 292 -3.79 12.88 -5.62
CA PHE A 292 -4.56 12.18 -6.65
C PHE A 292 -5.52 11.11 -6.10
N SER A 293 -5.30 10.62 -4.88
CA SER A 293 -6.22 9.72 -4.16
C SER A 293 -7.51 10.45 -3.75
N ALA A 294 -7.37 11.73 -3.40
CA ALA A 294 -8.44 12.56 -2.84
C ALA A 294 -9.34 13.23 -3.89
N ILE A 295 -8.92 13.26 -5.16
CA ILE A 295 -9.66 13.82 -6.31
C ILE A 295 -10.45 12.70 -7.00
#